data_AF-A0A1D6HQ14-F1
#
_entry.id   AF-A0A1D6HQ14-F1
#
_cell.length_a   1.000
_cell.length_b   1.000
_cell.length_c   1.000
_cell.angle_alpha   90.00
_cell.angle_beta   90.00
_cell.angle_gamma   90.00
#
_symmetry.space_group_name_H-M   'P 1'
#
loop_
_entity.id
_entity.type
_entity.pdbx_description
1 polymer ?
#
loop_
_entity_poly.entity_id
_entity_poly.type
_entity_poly.pdbx_seq_one_letter_code
_entity_poly.pdbx_strand_id
1 'polypeptide(L)'
;MVVVYSCSSKFKSFSYLYDEDHFIHSLSSDVVIVHGLPKDLREARKKIKFPTVSPRNSATPEYYIKEVLPRLVKSKVLGIIVNGGNCLQSILPASLEEFQQLRCRVAFHALRLRPQIRALGSQVVGRLRASGRPYVAYHPGLLRDTLAFHGCAELFQDIHTELIQYRRNQMIKRGTVKEQLTVDSVSRKMAGLCPLMPEEAGLLLQALGYPPTTIIFLAGSETFGGQRMLIPLRAMFANLVDRTSLCSQRELFDLVGSEDPLTSDLPQPPPPKSEKQLIEEWKRAGPRPRPLPPPPARPFYAHEKEGWYGWIGENDTEPEASLIEFRRQAHRLLWDALDYFVSVEADAFFPGFHNDGSGWPDYSSLVMGHRLYQTPSGITYRPDRGKKCN
;
A
#
# COMPACT_ATOMS: atom_id res chain seq x y z
N MET A 1 30.31 8.87 -10.79
CA MET A 1 29.00 9.01 -11.48
C MET A 1 28.12 9.91 -10.63
N VAL A 2 27.29 10.79 -11.23
CA VAL A 2 26.28 11.56 -10.48
C VAL A 2 24.90 10.94 -10.70
N VAL A 3 24.18 10.66 -9.62
CA VAL A 3 22.82 10.11 -9.66
C VAL A 3 21.82 11.18 -9.23
N VAL A 4 20.71 11.26 -9.97
CA VAL A 4 19.56 12.12 -9.63
C VAL A 4 18.31 11.26 -9.60
N TYR A 5 17.73 11.06 -8.43
CA TYR A 5 16.40 10.46 -8.31
C TYR A 5 15.33 11.50 -8.67
N SER A 6 14.26 11.05 -9.33
CA SER A 6 13.16 11.92 -9.79
C SER A 6 11.89 11.09 -9.90
N CYS A 7 11.39 10.58 -8.77
CA CYS A 7 10.26 9.65 -8.72
C CYS A 7 8.96 10.20 -9.35
N SER A 8 8.77 11.53 -9.39
CA SER A 8 7.77 12.18 -10.25
C SER A 8 8.24 13.56 -10.71
N SER A 9 7.58 14.13 -11.72
CA SER A 9 7.70 15.55 -12.08
C SER A 9 6.71 16.45 -11.32
N LYS A 10 5.72 15.87 -10.64
CA LYS A 10 4.69 16.57 -9.84
C LYS A 10 4.83 16.37 -8.33
N PHE A 11 5.58 15.36 -7.88
CA PHE A 11 5.78 15.05 -6.46
C PHE A 11 7.26 14.80 -6.12
N LYS A 12 7.74 15.42 -5.03
CA LYS A 12 8.97 15.00 -4.32
C LYS A 12 8.67 13.80 -3.40
N SER A 13 8.28 12.67 -3.98
CA SER A 13 7.82 11.50 -3.20
C SER A 13 8.93 10.81 -2.39
N PHE A 14 10.21 11.13 -2.60
CA PHE A 14 11.31 10.56 -1.81
C PHE A 14 11.39 11.19 -0.41
N SER A 15 11.58 12.51 -0.31
CA SER A 15 11.57 13.28 0.96
C SER A 15 10.25 13.21 1.72
N TYR A 16 9.15 12.86 1.04
CA TYR A 16 7.86 12.62 1.67
C TYR A 16 7.86 11.40 2.60
N LEU A 17 8.73 10.41 2.35
CA LEU A 17 8.82 9.16 3.12
C LEU A 17 10.15 9.02 3.86
N TYR A 18 11.25 9.35 3.20
CA TYR A 18 12.62 9.13 3.67
C TYR A 18 13.32 10.45 4.04
N ASP A 19 14.32 10.32 4.90
CA ASP A 19 15.26 11.36 5.27
C ASP A 19 16.25 11.58 4.10
N GLU A 20 15.94 12.57 3.26
CA GLU A 20 16.63 12.80 1.98
C GLU A 20 18.11 13.19 2.17
N ASP A 21 18.41 14.00 3.20
CA ASP A 21 19.76 14.45 3.52
C ASP A 21 20.59 13.30 4.14
N HIS A 22 20.00 12.52 5.05
CA HIS A 22 20.62 11.31 5.59
C HIS A 22 20.93 10.29 4.49
N PHE A 23 20.04 10.11 3.52
CA PHE A 23 20.25 9.19 2.38
C PHE A 23 21.42 9.63 1.49
N ILE A 24 21.52 10.92 1.15
CA ILE A 24 22.65 11.46 0.37
C ILE A 24 23.96 11.32 1.15
N HIS A 25 23.96 11.67 2.44
CA HIS A 25 25.15 11.58 3.28
C HIS A 25 25.66 10.14 3.43
N SER A 26 24.76 9.20 3.71
CA SER A 26 25.07 7.77 3.96
C SER A 26 25.68 7.02 2.77
N LEU A 27 25.59 7.59 1.56
CA LEU A 27 26.06 6.99 0.30
C LEU A 27 27.15 7.83 -0.39
N SER A 28 27.59 8.93 0.26
CA SER A 28 28.49 9.93 -0.32
C SER A 28 29.89 9.40 -0.70
N SER A 29 30.34 8.30 -0.08
CA SER A 29 31.56 7.58 -0.43
C SER A 29 31.46 6.73 -1.70
N ASP A 30 30.25 6.35 -2.10
CA ASP A 30 30.01 5.32 -3.12
C ASP A 30 29.44 5.92 -4.40
N VAL A 31 28.61 6.95 -4.26
CA VAL A 31 27.95 7.62 -5.37
C VAL A 31 27.63 9.07 -5.02
N VAL A 32 27.94 9.98 -5.95
CA VAL A 32 27.56 11.39 -5.81
C VAL A 32 26.06 11.50 -6.13
N ILE A 33 25.25 11.84 -5.13
CA ILE A 33 23.80 12.00 -5.26
C ILE A 33 23.45 13.48 -5.12
N VAL A 34 22.50 13.99 -5.93
CA VAL A 34 22.01 15.37 -5.83
C VAL A 34 20.48 15.45 -5.90
N HIS A 35 19.89 16.41 -5.16
CA HIS A 35 18.44 16.63 -5.03
C HIS A 35 17.68 16.92 -6.34
N GLY A 36 18.38 17.21 -7.44
CA GLY A 36 17.75 17.56 -8.70
C GLY A 36 18.73 17.81 -9.84
N LEU A 37 18.20 17.76 -11.07
CA LEU A 37 18.98 18.05 -12.26
C LEU A 37 19.31 19.57 -12.34
N PRO A 38 20.55 19.93 -12.70
CA PRO A 38 20.92 21.27 -13.19
C PRO A 38 19.92 21.82 -14.22
N LYS A 39 19.77 23.15 -14.30
CA LYS A 39 18.69 23.81 -15.06
C LYS A 39 18.69 23.38 -16.54
N ASP A 40 19.88 23.35 -17.14
CA ASP A 40 20.19 22.91 -18.49
C ASP A 40 19.83 21.43 -18.73
N LEU A 41 20.27 20.51 -17.87
CA LEU A 41 19.92 19.09 -17.96
C LEU A 41 18.42 18.86 -17.74
N ARG A 42 17.79 19.65 -16.87
CA ARG A 42 16.34 19.60 -16.63
C ARG A 42 15.53 20.03 -17.85
N GLU A 43 16.00 21.03 -18.60
CA GLU A 43 15.41 21.43 -19.89
C GLU A 43 15.69 20.43 -21.01
N ALA A 44 16.91 19.89 -21.08
CA ALA A 44 17.26 18.85 -22.04
C ALA A 44 16.41 17.58 -21.82
N ARG A 45 16.11 17.22 -20.56
CA ARG A 45 15.15 16.15 -20.22
C ARG A 45 13.73 16.46 -20.71
N LYS A 46 13.22 17.68 -20.50
CA LYS A 46 11.91 18.11 -21.05
C LYS A 46 11.85 18.00 -22.58
N LYS A 47 12.98 18.25 -23.25
CA LYS A 47 13.14 18.18 -24.71
C LYS A 47 13.55 16.77 -25.21
N ILE A 48 13.43 15.74 -24.36
CA ILE A 48 13.76 14.31 -24.61
C ILE A 48 15.16 14.12 -25.25
N LYS A 49 16.13 14.95 -24.88
CA LYS A 49 17.49 14.94 -25.45
C LYS A 49 18.41 13.83 -24.93
N PHE A 50 17.92 12.98 -24.03
CA PHE A 50 18.71 11.91 -23.42
C PHE A 50 18.11 10.54 -23.71
N PRO A 51 18.95 9.51 -23.99
CA PRO A 51 18.45 8.14 -24.05
C PRO A 51 17.81 7.76 -22.72
N THR A 52 16.79 6.91 -22.79
CA THR A 52 16.13 6.32 -21.63
C THR A 52 16.10 4.81 -21.79
N VAL A 53 16.36 4.09 -20.71
CA VAL A 53 16.23 2.62 -20.63
C VAL A 53 15.20 2.25 -19.57
N SER A 54 14.51 1.15 -19.81
CA SER A 54 13.63 0.50 -18.83
C SER A 54 14.16 -0.92 -18.63
N PRO A 55 14.97 -1.19 -17.58
CA PRO A 55 15.42 -2.53 -17.27
C PRO A 55 14.23 -3.48 -17.09
N ARG A 56 14.41 -4.75 -17.44
CA ARG A 56 13.45 -5.81 -17.11
C ARG A 56 13.49 -6.08 -15.59
N ASN A 57 12.41 -6.64 -15.07
CA ASN A 57 12.36 -7.06 -13.68
C ASN A 57 13.48 -8.07 -13.40
N SER A 58 14.22 -7.91 -12.30
CA SER A 58 15.38 -8.74 -11.95
C SER A 58 16.44 -8.85 -13.05
N ALA A 59 16.74 -7.78 -13.81
CA ALA A 59 17.78 -7.83 -14.84
C ALA A 59 19.16 -8.20 -14.26
N THR A 60 20.00 -8.85 -15.07
CA THR A 60 21.30 -9.37 -14.63
C THR A 60 22.41 -8.30 -14.69
N PRO A 61 23.54 -8.48 -13.99
CA PRO A 61 24.68 -7.56 -14.08
C PRO A 61 25.21 -7.37 -15.51
N GLU A 62 25.15 -8.43 -16.33
CA GLU A 62 25.60 -8.39 -17.72
C GLU A 62 24.74 -7.46 -18.58
N TYR A 63 23.44 -7.34 -18.30
CA TYR A 63 22.58 -6.34 -18.94
C TYR A 63 23.07 -4.92 -18.63
N TYR A 64 23.41 -4.63 -17.38
CA TYR A 64 23.94 -3.33 -16.99
C TYR A 64 25.30 -3.04 -17.65
N ILE A 65 26.21 -4.02 -17.69
CA ILE A 65 27.55 -3.87 -18.28
C ILE A 65 27.50 -3.78 -19.81
N LYS A 66 26.66 -4.57 -20.48
CA LYS A 66 26.64 -4.68 -21.96
C LYS A 66 25.65 -3.74 -22.64
N GLU A 67 24.54 -3.37 -21.98
CA GLU A 67 23.52 -2.49 -22.58
C GLU A 67 23.42 -1.11 -21.94
N VAL A 68 23.52 -0.99 -20.62
CA VAL A 68 23.27 0.29 -19.91
C VAL A 68 24.53 1.16 -19.90
N LEU A 69 25.67 0.58 -19.53
CA LEU A 69 26.95 1.29 -19.41
C LEU A 69 27.43 1.91 -20.74
N PRO A 70 27.40 1.23 -21.91
CA PRO A 70 27.84 1.85 -23.17
C PRO A 70 26.97 3.03 -23.60
N ARG A 71 25.65 2.97 -23.31
CA ARG A 71 24.73 4.09 -23.56
C ARG A 71 25.11 5.28 -22.68
N LEU A 72 25.32 5.07 -21.37
CA LEU A 72 25.74 6.10 -20.42
C LEU A 72 27.10 6.72 -20.78
N VAL A 73 28.09 5.91 -21.17
CA VAL A 73 29.42 6.39 -21.59
C VAL A 73 29.33 7.27 -22.84
N LYS A 74 28.44 6.92 -23.79
CA LYS A 74 28.19 7.69 -25.02
C LYS A 74 27.41 9.00 -24.77
N SER A 75 26.34 8.97 -23.99
CA SER A 75 25.44 10.12 -23.81
C SER A 75 25.77 11.03 -22.61
N LYS A 76 26.62 10.56 -21.69
CA LYS A 76 26.94 11.16 -20.37
C LYS A 76 25.77 11.28 -19.38
N VAL A 77 24.54 11.37 -19.87
CA VAL A 77 23.29 11.37 -19.11
C VAL A 77 22.37 10.29 -19.67
N LEU A 78 21.81 9.46 -18.80
CA LEU A 78 20.92 8.33 -19.14
C LEU A 78 19.70 8.37 -18.21
N GLY A 79 18.49 8.34 -18.76
CA GLY A 79 17.28 8.09 -17.99
C GLY A 79 17.13 6.59 -17.69
N ILE A 80 16.80 6.24 -16.45
CA ILE A 80 16.43 4.87 -16.08
C ILE A 80 15.01 4.91 -15.52
N ILE A 81 14.09 4.19 -16.15
CA ILE A 81 12.73 3.96 -15.65
C ILE A 81 12.73 2.60 -14.96
N VAL A 82 12.41 2.57 -13.66
CA VAL A 82 12.29 1.34 -12.88
C VAL A 82 10.81 1.06 -12.63
N ASN A 83 10.28 0.03 -13.28
CA ASN A 83 8.90 -0.41 -13.08
C ASN A 83 8.85 -1.41 -11.91
N GLY A 84 7.90 -1.23 -10.98
CA GLY A 84 7.68 -2.11 -9.82
C GLY A 84 8.80 -2.17 -8.76
N GLY A 85 9.95 -1.54 -8.98
CA GLY A 85 11.03 -1.39 -7.99
C GLY A 85 12.16 -2.43 -8.05
N ASN A 86 12.03 -3.52 -8.81
CA ASN A 86 13.03 -4.58 -8.90
C ASN A 86 13.75 -4.58 -10.25
N CYS A 87 14.78 -3.75 -10.42
CA CYS A 87 15.54 -3.64 -11.68
C CYS A 87 16.82 -4.49 -11.76
N LEU A 88 17.33 -5.03 -10.65
CA LEU A 88 18.57 -5.82 -10.58
C LEU A 88 18.34 -7.09 -9.75
N GLN A 89 18.68 -8.26 -10.29
CA GLN A 89 18.48 -9.57 -9.66
C GLN A 89 18.85 -9.60 -8.17
N SER A 90 18.02 -10.22 -7.32
CA SER A 90 18.10 -10.08 -5.85
C SER A 90 19.39 -10.60 -5.22
N ILE A 91 19.98 -11.65 -5.79
CA ILE A 91 21.26 -12.24 -5.37
C ILE A 91 22.27 -12.00 -6.49
N LEU A 92 23.41 -11.39 -6.14
CA LEU A 92 24.52 -11.15 -7.06
C LEU A 92 25.59 -12.26 -6.93
N PRO A 93 26.37 -12.54 -7.99
CA PRO A 93 27.55 -13.39 -7.90
C PRO A 93 28.56 -12.88 -6.86
N ALA A 94 29.37 -13.76 -6.29
CA ALA A 94 30.40 -13.40 -5.30
C ALA A 94 31.44 -12.38 -5.84
N SER A 95 31.68 -12.35 -7.15
CA SER A 95 32.52 -11.32 -7.80
C SER A 95 31.93 -9.90 -7.77
N LEU A 96 30.70 -9.73 -7.28
CA LEU A 96 29.99 -8.46 -7.12
C LEU A 96 29.51 -8.25 -5.67
N GLU A 97 30.20 -8.86 -4.69
CA GLU A 97 29.84 -8.77 -3.27
C GLU A 97 29.74 -7.32 -2.78
N GLU A 98 30.64 -6.43 -3.22
CA GLU A 98 30.62 -4.99 -2.90
C GLU A 98 29.27 -4.32 -3.25
N PHE A 99 28.65 -4.72 -4.35
CA PHE A 99 27.33 -4.22 -4.76
C PHE A 99 26.20 -4.82 -3.93
N GLN A 100 26.36 -6.05 -3.45
CA GLN A 100 25.39 -6.67 -2.53
C GLN A 100 25.47 -6.03 -1.13
N GLN A 101 26.69 -5.77 -0.63
CA GLN A 101 26.92 -5.02 0.61
C GLN A 101 26.36 -3.59 0.51
N LEU A 102 26.59 -2.89 -0.62
CA LEU A 102 25.99 -1.58 -0.90
C LEU A 102 24.45 -1.65 -0.89
N ARG A 103 23.83 -2.68 -1.48
CA ARG A 103 22.36 -2.86 -1.43
C ARG A 103 21.84 -3.05 0.00
N CYS A 104 22.51 -3.85 0.82
CA CYS A 104 22.15 -4.03 2.24
C CYS A 104 22.26 -2.70 3.02
N ARG A 105 23.34 -1.95 2.83
CA ARG A 105 23.52 -0.62 3.43
C ARG A 105 22.49 0.41 2.93
N VAL A 106 22.13 0.37 1.65
CA VAL A 106 21.02 1.19 1.11
C VAL A 106 19.70 0.82 1.81
N ALA A 107 19.38 -0.46 1.90
CA ALA A 107 18.12 -0.95 2.45
C ALA A 107 17.95 -0.69 3.96
N PHE A 108 18.99 -0.89 4.76
CA PHE A 108 18.90 -0.89 6.24
C PHE A 108 19.59 0.30 6.93
N HIS A 109 20.38 1.11 6.22
CA HIS A 109 21.02 2.31 6.78
C HIS A 109 20.66 3.60 6.05
N ALA A 110 20.68 3.63 4.72
CA ALA A 110 20.45 4.87 3.98
C ALA A 110 18.95 5.21 3.81
N LEU A 111 18.09 4.20 3.56
CA LEU A 111 16.63 4.37 3.44
C LEU A 111 15.94 4.54 4.80
N ARG A 112 16.39 5.54 5.55
CA ARG A 112 15.83 5.93 6.85
C ARG A 112 14.53 6.71 6.65
N LEU A 113 13.45 6.30 7.31
CA LEU A 113 12.20 7.07 7.32
C LEU A 113 12.43 8.49 7.88
N ARG A 114 11.74 9.50 7.34
CA ARG A 114 11.94 10.91 7.74
C ARG A 114 11.71 11.13 9.24
N PRO A 115 12.37 12.12 9.88
CA PRO A 115 12.37 12.28 11.34
C PRO A 115 10.97 12.31 11.98
N GLN A 116 9.96 12.88 11.33
CA GLN A 116 8.60 12.99 11.83
C GLN A 116 7.91 11.62 11.96
N ILE A 117 8.07 10.73 10.96
CA ILE A 117 7.50 9.37 11.00
C ILE A 117 8.17 8.58 12.15
N ARG A 118 9.49 8.71 12.30
CA ARG A 118 10.24 8.05 13.37
C ARG A 118 9.89 8.58 14.76
N ALA A 119 9.66 9.88 14.91
CA ALA A 119 9.27 10.48 16.19
C ALA A 119 7.88 10.01 16.64
N LEU A 120 6.88 10.08 15.75
CA LEU A 120 5.53 9.57 16.05
C LEU A 120 5.52 8.05 16.22
N GLY A 121 6.28 7.31 15.41
CA GLY A 121 6.46 5.87 15.56
C GLY A 121 6.98 5.49 16.94
N SER A 122 8.03 6.15 17.43
CA SER A 122 8.54 5.95 18.80
C SER A 122 7.51 6.29 19.87
N GLN A 123 6.66 7.31 19.67
CA GLN A 123 5.56 7.63 20.59
C GLN A 123 4.48 6.54 20.59
N VAL A 124 4.12 5.98 19.44
CA VAL A 124 3.16 4.88 19.32
C VAL A 124 3.69 3.60 19.97
N VAL A 125 4.97 3.24 19.72
CA VAL A 125 5.66 2.14 20.41
C VAL A 125 5.67 2.36 21.92
N GLY A 126 5.94 3.58 22.37
CA GLY A 126 5.88 3.97 23.79
C GLY A 126 4.47 3.82 24.40
N ARG A 127 3.41 4.17 23.66
CA ARG A 127 2.00 4.00 24.07
C ARG A 127 1.63 2.52 24.20
N LEU A 128 2.03 1.69 23.23
CA LEU A 128 1.81 0.23 23.25
C LEU A 128 2.51 -0.42 24.46
N ARG A 129 3.77 -0.07 24.72
CA ARG A 129 4.58 -0.60 25.83
C ARG A 129 4.31 0.09 27.18
N ALA A 130 3.47 1.12 27.26
CA ALA A 130 3.21 1.88 28.49
C ALA A 130 2.65 1.05 29.67
N SER A 131 2.01 -0.09 29.37
CA SER A 131 1.51 -1.04 30.38
C SER A 131 2.57 -2.01 30.91
N GLY A 132 3.82 -1.92 30.45
CA GLY A 132 4.89 -2.88 30.74
C GLY A 132 4.72 -4.24 30.04
N ARG A 133 3.72 -4.38 29.16
CA ARG A 133 3.41 -5.62 28.44
C ARG A 133 3.98 -5.59 27.01
N PRO A 134 4.39 -6.75 26.46
CA PRO A 134 4.73 -6.85 25.05
C PRO A 134 3.49 -6.72 24.16
N TYR A 135 3.70 -6.35 22.88
CA TYR A 135 2.66 -6.32 21.85
C TYR A 135 3.04 -7.12 20.60
N VAL A 136 2.02 -7.65 19.93
CA VAL A 136 2.16 -8.32 18.63
C VAL A 136 1.74 -7.35 17.54
N ALA A 137 2.58 -7.13 16.53
CA ALA A 137 2.15 -6.43 15.32
C ALA A 137 1.59 -7.45 14.31
N TYR A 138 0.37 -7.20 13.83
CA TYR A 138 -0.34 -8.05 12.86
C TYR A 138 -0.67 -7.24 11.60
N HIS A 139 -0.16 -7.68 10.45
CA HIS A 139 -0.56 -7.14 9.14
C HIS A 139 -1.42 -8.19 8.41
N PRO A 140 -2.71 -7.92 8.12
CA PRO A 140 -3.60 -8.89 7.48
C PRO A 140 -3.17 -9.29 6.07
N GLY A 141 -2.64 -8.35 5.29
CA GLY A 141 -2.35 -8.56 3.87
C GLY A 141 -3.60 -8.71 2.98
N LEU A 142 -4.80 -8.42 3.51
CA LEU A 142 -6.06 -8.33 2.76
C LEU A 142 -6.08 -7.06 1.89
N LEU A 143 -5.17 -6.96 0.92
CA LEU A 143 -5.12 -5.84 -0.02
C LEU A 143 -5.90 -6.17 -1.30
N ARG A 144 -6.64 -5.19 -1.82
CA ARG A 144 -7.59 -5.38 -2.91
C ARG A 144 -6.94 -5.91 -4.20
N ASP A 145 -5.75 -5.41 -4.52
CA ASP A 145 -4.96 -5.86 -5.67
C ASP A 145 -4.32 -7.24 -5.45
N THR A 146 -3.87 -7.55 -4.24
CA THR A 146 -3.32 -8.88 -3.88
C THR A 146 -4.38 -9.98 -4.03
N LEU A 147 -5.60 -9.73 -3.51
CA LEU A 147 -6.72 -10.66 -3.62
C LEU A 147 -7.15 -10.87 -5.08
N ALA A 148 -7.13 -9.82 -5.90
CA ALA A 148 -7.40 -9.90 -7.34
C ALA A 148 -6.30 -10.65 -8.11
N PHE A 149 -5.03 -10.42 -7.79
CA PHE A 149 -3.89 -11.06 -8.45
C PHE A 149 -3.87 -12.59 -8.23
N HIS A 150 -4.15 -13.05 -7.01
CA HIS A 150 -4.21 -14.48 -6.69
C HIS A 150 -5.57 -15.14 -6.94
N GLY A 151 -6.63 -14.33 -7.15
CA GLY A 151 -7.97 -14.82 -7.44
C GLY A 151 -8.74 -15.28 -6.19
N CYS A 152 -8.48 -14.66 -5.04
CA CYS A 152 -9.05 -15.00 -3.74
C CYS A 152 -10.46 -14.41 -3.53
N ALA A 153 -11.32 -14.45 -4.55
CA ALA A 153 -12.58 -13.72 -4.57
C ALA A 153 -13.63 -14.30 -3.63
N GLU A 154 -13.76 -15.64 -3.59
CA GLU A 154 -14.86 -16.35 -2.94
C GLU A 154 -14.73 -16.39 -1.41
N LEU A 155 -13.67 -15.77 -0.86
CA LEU A 155 -13.42 -15.65 0.59
C LEU A 155 -14.37 -14.67 1.31
N PHE A 156 -15.10 -13.83 0.57
CA PHE A 156 -15.95 -12.77 1.14
C PHE A 156 -17.45 -13.02 1.02
N GLN A 157 -17.87 -13.87 0.07
CA GLN A 157 -19.26 -14.34 -0.14
C GLN A 157 -20.34 -13.25 -0.27
N ASP A 158 -19.94 -12.02 -0.62
CA ASP A 158 -20.80 -10.86 -0.86
C ASP A 158 -20.28 -10.01 -2.03
N ILE A 159 -20.73 -8.75 -2.13
CA ILE A 159 -20.29 -7.74 -3.13
C ILE A 159 -18.76 -7.60 -3.30
N HIS A 160 -17.97 -7.97 -2.27
CA HIS A 160 -16.51 -7.95 -2.33
C HIS A 160 -15.94 -9.03 -3.27
N THR A 161 -16.71 -10.10 -3.54
CA THR A 161 -16.41 -11.11 -4.57
C THR A 161 -16.38 -10.48 -5.96
N GLU A 162 -17.41 -9.69 -6.30
CA GLU A 162 -17.53 -8.99 -7.58
C GLU A 162 -16.46 -7.91 -7.75
N LEU A 163 -16.18 -7.14 -6.69
CA LEU A 163 -15.07 -6.18 -6.63
C LEU A 163 -13.71 -6.82 -6.95
N ILE A 164 -13.41 -8.00 -6.39
CA ILE A 164 -12.16 -8.73 -6.65
C ILE A 164 -12.13 -9.25 -8.09
N GLN A 165 -13.23 -9.87 -8.57
CA GLN A 165 -13.32 -10.38 -9.94
C GLN A 165 -13.20 -9.24 -10.97
N TYR A 166 -13.87 -8.11 -10.78
CA TYR A 166 -13.74 -6.93 -11.62
C TYR A 166 -12.29 -6.47 -11.72
N ARG A 167 -11.60 -6.36 -10.58
CA ARG A 167 -10.20 -5.93 -10.55
C ARG A 167 -9.27 -6.93 -11.22
N ARG A 168 -9.52 -8.23 -11.05
CA ARG A 168 -8.80 -9.30 -11.74
C ARG A 168 -8.99 -9.22 -13.26
N ASN A 169 -10.21 -8.94 -13.74
CA ASN A 169 -10.49 -8.69 -15.15
C ASN A 169 -9.67 -7.49 -15.69
N GLN A 170 -9.59 -6.38 -14.94
CA GLN A 170 -8.72 -5.24 -15.29
C GLN A 170 -7.23 -5.62 -15.33
N MET A 171 -6.74 -6.45 -14.40
CA MET A 171 -5.36 -6.96 -14.40
C MET A 171 -5.06 -7.89 -15.58
N ILE A 172 -6.02 -8.71 -16.01
CA ILE A 172 -5.91 -9.59 -17.18
C ILE A 172 -5.88 -8.74 -18.46
N LYS A 173 -6.78 -7.75 -18.61
CA LYS A 173 -6.78 -6.79 -19.73
C LYS A 173 -5.47 -6.00 -19.85
N ARG A 174 -4.78 -5.76 -18.73
CA ARG A 174 -3.46 -5.10 -18.64
C ARG A 174 -2.27 -6.06 -18.77
N GLY A 175 -2.50 -7.36 -18.94
CA GLY A 175 -1.45 -8.39 -19.05
C GLY A 175 -0.65 -8.62 -17.76
N THR A 176 -1.11 -8.09 -16.62
CA THR A 176 -0.47 -8.25 -15.30
C THR A 176 -0.76 -9.63 -14.72
N VAL A 177 -2.00 -10.12 -14.87
CA VAL A 177 -2.40 -11.50 -14.61
C VAL A 177 -2.53 -12.22 -15.96
N LYS A 178 -1.98 -13.44 -16.05
CA LYS A 178 -2.03 -14.27 -17.28
C LYS A 178 -2.97 -15.48 -17.17
N GLU A 179 -3.57 -15.65 -16.00
CA GLU A 179 -4.47 -16.76 -15.67
C GLU A 179 -5.93 -16.39 -15.93
N GLN A 180 -6.83 -17.36 -15.78
CA GLN A 180 -8.26 -17.18 -15.96
C GLN A 180 -8.85 -16.19 -14.94
N LEU A 181 -9.95 -15.54 -15.34
CA LEU A 181 -10.72 -14.63 -14.50
C LEU A 181 -11.29 -15.36 -13.28
N THR A 182 -12.08 -16.41 -13.49
CA THR A 182 -12.56 -17.28 -12.42
C THR A 182 -11.52 -18.36 -12.13
N VAL A 183 -11.15 -18.52 -10.86
CA VAL A 183 -10.31 -19.59 -10.33
C VAL A 183 -10.87 -20.02 -8.97
N ASP A 184 -10.69 -21.28 -8.60
CA ASP A 184 -11.09 -21.81 -7.29
C ASP A 184 -10.26 -21.16 -6.17
N SER A 185 -10.89 -20.26 -5.40
CA SER A 185 -10.26 -19.53 -4.29
C SER A 185 -9.88 -20.47 -3.14
N VAL A 186 -10.57 -21.60 -2.96
CA VAL A 186 -10.28 -22.58 -1.93
C VAL A 186 -8.99 -23.32 -2.27
N SER A 187 -8.83 -23.79 -3.52
CA SER A 187 -7.54 -24.36 -3.97
C SER A 187 -6.40 -23.34 -3.92
N ARG A 188 -6.64 -22.07 -4.28
CA ARG A 188 -5.63 -20.99 -4.14
C ARG A 188 -5.22 -20.79 -2.69
N LYS A 189 -6.19 -20.77 -1.76
CA LYS A 189 -5.93 -20.64 -0.32
C LYS A 189 -5.20 -21.85 0.26
N MET A 190 -5.61 -23.07 -0.12
CA MET A 190 -4.94 -24.33 0.29
C MET A 190 -3.53 -24.47 -0.28
N ALA A 191 -3.20 -23.78 -1.38
CA ALA A 191 -1.84 -23.65 -1.91
C ALA A 191 -1.04 -22.48 -1.27
N GLY A 192 -1.61 -21.78 -0.29
CA GLY A 192 -1.00 -20.65 0.40
C GLY A 192 -0.95 -19.33 -0.38
N LEU A 193 -1.64 -19.25 -1.53
CA LEU A 193 -1.66 -18.06 -2.40
C LEU A 193 -2.64 -16.97 -1.93
N CYS A 194 -3.50 -17.26 -0.95
CA CYS A 194 -4.38 -16.27 -0.34
C CYS A 194 -3.93 -15.88 1.08
N PRO A 195 -4.28 -14.67 1.56
CA PRO A 195 -4.13 -14.28 2.96
C PRO A 195 -4.86 -15.23 3.93
N LEU A 196 -4.33 -15.34 5.14
CA LEU A 196 -5.07 -15.83 6.29
C LEU A 196 -6.12 -14.79 6.68
N MET A 197 -7.35 -15.23 6.93
CA MET A 197 -8.40 -14.37 7.46
C MET A 197 -8.05 -13.98 8.91
N PRO A 198 -8.51 -12.82 9.43
CA PRO A 198 -8.20 -12.41 10.80
C PRO A 198 -8.69 -13.39 11.87
N GLU A 199 -9.71 -14.20 11.57
CA GLU A 199 -10.14 -15.32 12.39
C GLU A 199 -9.07 -16.42 12.48
N GLU A 200 -8.54 -16.88 11.34
CA GLU A 200 -7.48 -17.91 11.30
C GLU A 200 -6.19 -17.41 11.95
N ALA A 201 -5.84 -16.15 11.73
CA ALA A 201 -4.71 -15.52 12.41
C ALA A 201 -4.91 -15.44 13.94
N GLY A 202 -6.13 -15.13 14.40
CA GLY A 202 -6.49 -15.10 15.82
C GLY A 202 -6.41 -16.49 16.47
N LEU A 203 -6.96 -17.52 15.81
CA LEU A 203 -6.88 -18.91 16.27
C LEU A 203 -5.43 -19.40 16.36
N LEU A 204 -4.60 -19.07 15.37
CA LEU A 204 -3.16 -19.38 15.40
C LEU A 204 -2.44 -18.67 16.55
N LEU A 205 -2.75 -17.40 16.84
CA LEU A 205 -2.18 -16.69 17.99
C LEU A 205 -2.63 -17.30 19.32
N GLN A 206 -3.89 -17.72 19.46
CA GLN A 206 -4.36 -18.44 20.66
C GLN A 206 -3.65 -19.79 20.81
N ALA A 207 -3.48 -20.56 19.73
CA ALA A 207 -2.74 -21.84 19.74
C ALA A 207 -1.23 -21.67 20.05
N LEU A 208 -0.65 -20.51 19.71
CA LEU A 208 0.71 -20.10 20.09
C LEU A 208 0.82 -19.62 21.56
N GLY A 209 -0.28 -19.61 22.32
CA GLY A 209 -0.30 -19.27 23.74
C GLY A 209 -0.51 -17.79 24.06
N TYR A 210 -0.86 -16.94 23.09
CA TYR A 210 -1.19 -15.54 23.37
C TYR A 210 -2.54 -15.43 24.09
N PRO A 211 -2.61 -14.87 25.31
CA PRO A 211 -3.87 -14.71 26.04
C PRO A 211 -4.77 -13.63 25.38
N PRO A 212 -6.10 -13.66 25.57
CA PRO A 212 -7.03 -12.64 25.06
C PRO A 212 -6.74 -11.18 25.47
N THR A 213 -5.90 -10.99 26.49
CA THR A 213 -5.42 -9.68 26.98
C THR A 213 -4.17 -9.16 26.24
N THR A 214 -3.64 -9.92 25.27
CA THR A 214 -2.51 -9.53 24.42
C THR A 214 -2.85 -8.26 23.64
N ILE A 215 -1.94 -7.28 23.66
CA ILE A 215 -2.05 -6.08 22.83
C ILE A 215 -1.66 -6.48 21.41
N ILE A 216 -2.60 -6.33 20.46
CA ILE A 216 -2.33 -6.55 19.04
C ILE A 216 -2.39 -5.20 18.33
N PHE A 217 -1.27 -4.77 17.75
CA PHE A 217 -1.20 -3.64 16.85
C PHE A 217 -1.56 -4.08 15.43
N LEU A 218 -2.70 -3.63 14.93
CA LEU A 218 -3.11 -3.82 13.55
C LEU A 218 -2.36 -2.84 12.64
N ALA A 219 -1.53 -3.40 11.76
CA ALA A 219 -0.74 -2.66 10.79
C ALA A 219 -1.41 -2.67 9.41
N GLY A 220 -1.22 -1.58 8.65
CA GLY A 220 -1.66 -1.40 7.27
C GLY A 220 -2.61 -0.21 7.10
N SER A 221 -2.41 0.56 6.02
CA SER A 221 -3.26 1.72 5.68
C SER A 221 -4.62 1.34 5.07
N GLU A 222 -4.77 0.08 4.63
CA GLU A 222 -6.00 -0.48 4.09
C GLU A 222 -6.18 -1.94 4.51
N THR A 223 -7.44 -2.35 4.71
CA THR A 223 -7.84 -3.76 4.86
C THR A 223 -9.13 -3.92 4.08
N PHE A 224 -9.11 -4.72 3.02
CA PHE A 224 -10.26 -4.94 2.16
C PHE A 224 -11.36 -5.70 2.92
N GLY A 225 -12.62 -5.31 2.69
CA GLY A 225 -13.74 -5.65 3.57
C GLY A 225 -13.86 -4.74 4.80
N GLY A 226 -12.79 -4.03 5.20
CA GLY A 226 -12.80 -3.08 6.32
C GLY A 226 -13.00 -3.74 7.68
N GLN A 227 -13.52 -2.96 8.64
CA GLN A 227 -13.63 -3.33 10.05
C GLN A 227 -14.46 -4.60 10.31
N ARG A 228 -15.36 -5.00 9.38
CA ARG A 228 -16.15 -6.24 9.51
C ARG A 228 -15.27 -7.50 9.52
N MET A 229 -14.16 -7.50 8.77
CA MET A 229 -13.25 -8.65 8.69
C MET A 229 -12.48 -8.88 10.00
N LEU A 230 -12.40 -7.86 10.85
CA LEU A 230 -11.66 -7.84 12.10
C LEU A 230 -12.54 -8.21 13.31
N ILE A 231 -13.85 -8.42 13.13
CA ILE A 231 -14.78 -8.77 14.21
C ILE A 231 -14.36 -10.06 14.94
N PRO A 232 -14.00 -11.18 14.25
CA PRO A 232 -13.54 -12.39 14.94
C PRO A 232 -12.25 -12.17 15.74
N LEU A 233 -11.29 -11.40 15.17
CA LEU A 233 -10.03 -11.09 15.85
C LEU A 233 -10.26 -10.22 17.11
N ARG A 234 -11.19 -9.26 17.06
CA ARG A 234 -11.62 -8.46 18.22
C ARG A 234 -12.35 -9.27 19.29
N ALA A 235 -13.12 -10.28 18.89
CA ALA A 235 -13.77 -11.20 19.83
C ALA A 235 -12.75 -12.09 20.56
N MET A 236 -11.65 -12.47 19.91
CA MET A 236 -10.56 -13.24 20.50
C MET A 236 -9.56 -12.40 21.30
N PHE A 237 -9.32 -11.14 20.91
CA PHE A 237 -8.35 -10.24 21.53
C PHE A 237 -8.95 -8.83 21.69
N ALA A 238 -9.36 -8.50 22.92
CA ALA A 238 -10.02 -7.23 23.22
C ALA A 238 -9.11 -6.00 23.01
N ASN A 239 -7.78 -6.19 23.10
CA ASN A 239 -6.78 -5.14 22.94
C ASN A 239 -6.24 -5.04 21.50
N LEU A 240 -7.10 -5.23 20.49
CA LEU A 240 -6.77 -4.97 19.08
C LEU A 240 -6.86 -3.45 18.79
N VAL A 241 -5.70 -2.82 18.67
CA VAL A 241 -5.50 -1.38 18.49
C VAL A 241 -4.84 -1.07 17.14
N ASP A 242 -5.09 0.11 16.59
CA ASP A 242 -4.48 0.61 15.36
C ASP A 242 -4.02 2.07 15.50
N ARG A 243 -3.33 2.60 14.47
CA ARG A 243 -2.95 4.02 14.33
C ARG A 243 -4.02 5.00 14.81
N THR A 244 -5.28 4.80 14.44
CA THR A 244 -6.37 5.75 14.70
C THR A 244 -6.82 5.75 16.16
N SER A 245 -6.60 4.64 16.86
CA SER A 245 -6.77 4.54 18.31
C SER A 245 -5.55 5.02 19.12
N LEU A 246 -4.35 5.05 18.52
CA LEU A 246 -3.08 5.32 19.20
C LEU A 246 -2.50 6.73 18.93
N CYS A 247 -2.99 7.41 17.89
CA CYS A 247 -2.59 8.76 17.50
C CYS A 247 -3.78 9.73 17.57
N SER A 248 -3.54 10.95 18.03
CA SER A 248 -4.50 12.03 17.89
C SER A 248 -4.62 12.50 16.44
N GLN A 249 -5.79 13.03 16.06
CA GLN A 249 -6.01 13.61 14.73
C GLN A 249 -4.98 14.71 14.38
N ARG A 250 -4.46 15.42 15.40
CA ARG A 250 -3.40 16.41 15.24
C ARG A 250 -2.05 15.77 14.89
N GLU A 251 -1.63 14.73 15.58
CA GLU A 251 -0.37 14.03 15.27
C GLU A 251 -0.37 13.43 13.86
N LEU A 252 -1.54 12.96 13.41
CA LEU A 252 -1.75 12.50 12.04
C LEU A 252 -1.66 13.67 11.03
N PHE A 253 -2.35 14.79 11.31
CA PHE A 253 -2.27 15.99 10.45
C PHE A 253 -0.85 16.57 10.38
N ASP A 254 -0.17 16.73 11.53
CA ASP A 254 1.19 17.22 11.63
C ASP A 254 2.20 16.29 10.91
N LEU A 255 1.87 14.99 10.73
CA LEU A 255 2.63 14.07 9.89
C LEU A 255 2.42 14.30 8.39
N VAL A 256 1.16 14.47 7.95
CA VAL A 256 0.82 14.79 6.54
C VAL A 256 1.46 16.12 6.12
N GLY A 257 1.41 17.12 7.01
CA GLY A 257 1.86 18.48 6.77
C GLY A 257 0.79 19.36 6.12
N SER A 258 1.16 20.60 5.83
CA SER A 258 0.27 21.56 5.15
C SER A 258 0.02 21.12 3.70
N GLU A 259 -1.24 21.12 3.28
CA GLU A 259 -1.65 20.81 1.91
C GLU A 259 -2.44 21.97 1.30
N ASP A 260 -2.30 22.16 -0.02
CA ASP A 260 -3.15 23.08 -0.77
C ASP A 260 -4.63 22.64 -0.64
N PRO A 261 -5.59 23.57 -0.44
CA PRO A 261 -7.01 23.25 -0.50
C PRO A 261 -7.39 22.70 -1.88
N LEU A 262 -7.96 21.49 -1.94
CA LEU A 262 -8.67 21.05 -3.13
C LEU A 262 -10.05 21.72 -3.15
N THR A 263 -10.51 22.10 -4.34
CA THR A 263 -11.91 22.46 -4.56
C THR A 263 -12.77 21.25 -4.18
N SER A 264 -13.65 21.40 -3.19
CA SER A 264 -14.51 20.31 -2.76
C SER A 264 -15.64 20.13 -3.76
N ASP A 265 -15.61 19.04 -4.54
CA ASP A 265 -16.73 18.59 -5.39
C ASP A 265 -17.88 18.00 -4.55
N LEU A 266 -18.21 18.67 -3.43
CA LEU A 266 -19.41 18.42 -2.66
C LEU A 266 -20.63 18.75 -3.54
N PRO A 267 -21.56 17.80 -3.76
CA PRO A 267 -22.78 18.09 -4.48
C PRO A 267 -23.52 19.22 -3.76
N GLN A 268 -23.66 20.36 -4.44
CA GLN A 268 -24.52 21.43 -3.93
C GLN A 268 -25.94 20.85 -3.81
N PRO A 269 -26.64 21.07 -2.68
CA PRO A 269 -28.04 20.66 -2.59
C PRO A 269 -28.81 21.35 -3.73
N PRO A 270 -29.75 20.66 -4.40
CA PRO A 270 -30.52 21.27 -5.47
C PRO A 270 -31.20 22.53 -4.94
N PRO A 271 -31.18 23.66 -5.69
CA PRO A 271 -31.68 24.93 -5.19
C PRO A 271 -33.14 24.79 -4.74
N PRO A 272 -33.52 25.38 -3.61
CA PRO A 272 -34.86 25.20 -3.04
C PRO A 272 -35.92 25.63 -4.06
N LYS A 273 -36.78 24.68 -4.43
CA LYS A 273 -37.87 24.91 -5.39
C LYS A 273 -38.76 26.05 -4.88
N SER A 274 -39.03 27.02 -5.74
CA SER A 274 -39.98 28.09 -5.45
C SER A 274 -41.40 27.51 -5.28
N GLU A 275 -42.22 28.18 -4.49
CA GLU A 275 -43.61 27.80 -4.24
C GLU A 275 -44.40 27.57 -5.54
N LYS A 276 -44.17 28.40 -6.58
CA LYS A 276 -44.78 28.24 -7.90
C LYS A 276 -44.40 26.91 -8.58
N GLN A 277 -43.14 26.48 -8.48
CA GLN A 277 -42.67 25.21 -9.03
C GLN A 277 -43.29 24.02 -8.29
N LEU A 278 -43.40 24.10 -6.96
CA LEU A 278 -44.05 23.07 -6.14
C LEU A 278 -45.54 22.94 -6.49
N ILE A 279 -46.24 24.06 -6.68
CA ILE A 279 -47.65 24.10 -7.11
C ILE A 279 -47.81 23.52 -8.53
N GLU A 280 -46.85 23.77 -9.44
CA GLU A 280 -46.92 23.24 -10.80
C GLU A 280 -46.62 21.74 -10.85
N GLU A 281 -45.61 21.25 -10.11
CA GLU A 281 -45.38 19.80 -9.94
C GLU A 281 -46.59 19.09 -9.33
N TRP A 282 -47.23 19.69 -8.32
CA TRP A 282 -48.46 19.15 -7.73
C TRP A 282 -49.62 19.08 -8.73
N LYS A 283 -49.75 20.05 -9.64
CA LYS A 283 -50.75 20.04 -10.72
C LYS A 283 -50.45 19.05 -11.84
N ARG A 284 -49.17 18.72 -12.07
CA ARG A 284 -48.74 17.67 -13.03
C ARG A 284 -48.73 16.27 -12.43
N ALA A 285 -48.72 16.14 -11.10
CA ALA A 285 -48.79 14.86 -10.40
C ALA A 285 -50.16 14.19 -10.59
N GLY A 286 -50.19 13.16 -11.42
CA GLY A 286 -51.37 12.30 -11.61
C GLY A 286 -51.79 11.57 -10.32
N PRO A 287 -52.90 10.80 -10.36
CA PRO A 287 -53.37 10.02 -9.22
C PRO A 287 -52.26 9.12 -8.69
N ARG A 288 -51.91 9.29 -7.39
CA ARG A 288 -50.81 8.54 -6.75
C ARG A 288 -51.01 7.03 -6.94
N PRO A 289 -50.05 6.30 -7.54
CA PRO A 289 -50.16 4.86 -7.71
C PRO A 289 -50.35 4.15 -6.37
N ARG A 290 -51.10 3.03 -6.38
CA ARG A 290 -51.18 2.09 -5.25
C ARG A 290 -50.89 0.67 -5.77
N PRO A 291 -49.87 -0.04 -5.23
CA PRO A 291 -48.90 0.41 -4.21
C PRO A 291 -48.15 1.68 -4.61
N LEU A 292 -47.72 2.47 -3.62
CA LEU A 292 -46.86 3.61 -3.89
C LEU A 292 -45.57 3.09 -4.57
N PRO A 293 -45.03 3.79 -5.58
CA PRO A 293 -43.70 3.44 -6.07
C PRO A 293 -42.69 3.54 -4.90
N PRO A 294 -41.61 2.75 -4.91
CA PRO A 294 -40.53 2.94 -3.95
C PRO A 294 -40.04 4.40 -4.02
N PRO A 295 -39.62 5.00 -2.89
CA PRO A 295 -39.10 6.36 -2.90
C PRO A 295 -37.95 6.45 -3.91
N PRO A 296 -37.84 7.54 -4.68
CA PRO A 296 -36.76 7.70 -5.64
C PRO A 296 -35.42 7.55 -4.91
N ALA A 297 -34.49 6.80 -5.52
CA ALA A 297 -33.19 6.55 -4.93
C ALA A 297 -32.53 7.89 -4.54
N ARG A 298 -32.01 7.98 -3.31
CA ARG A 298 -31.31 9.19 -2.87
C ARG A 298 -30.11 9.42 -3.80
N PRO A 299 -29.74 10.68 -4.10
CA PRO A 299 -28.44 10.95 -4.67
C PRO A 299 -27.37 10.38 -3.75
N PHE A 300 -26.52 9.48 -4.26
CA PHE A 300 -25.35 9.02 -3.52
C PHE A 300 -24.47 10.22 -3.19
N TYR A 301 -24.14 10.40 -1.91
CA TYR A 301 -23.23 11.46 -1.48
C TYR A 301 -21.82 11.20 -2.05
N ALA A 302 -21.00 12.25 -2.18
CA ALA A 302 -19.62 12.10 -2.66
C ALA A 302 -18.85 11.03 -1.89
N HIS A 303 -18.95 11.00 -0.55
CA HIS A 303 -18.30 9.99 0.29
C HIS A 303 -18.76 8.54 0.03
N GLU A 304 -19.95 8.32 -0.57
CA GLU A 304 -20.43 7.00 -0.98
C GLU A 304 -19.83 6.57 -2.32
N LYS A 305 -19.56 7.53 -3.22
CA LYS A 305 -18.86 7.32 -4.50
C LYS A 305 -17.33 7.27 -4.36
N GLU A 306 -16.79 7.92 -3.33
CA GLU A 306 -15.42 7.78 -2.84
C GLU A 306 -15.19 6.42 -2.15
N GLY A 307 -16.27 5.70 -1.83
CA GLY A 307 -16.24 4.28 -1.53
C GLY A 307 -15.97 3.49 -2.81
N TRP A 308 -15.04 2.53 -2.73
CA TRP A 308 -14.49 1.74 -3.85
C TRP A 308 -15.53 0.97 -4.71
N TYR A 309 -16.80 0.97 -4.28
CA TYR A 309 -17.94 0.23 -4.78
C TYR A 309 -19.06 1.12 -5.34
N GLY A 310 -19.08 2.43 -5.05
CA GLY A 310 -20.24 3.30 -5.34
C GLY A 310 -20.57 3.48 -6.83
N TRP A 311 -19.62 3.17 -7.71
CA TRP A 311 -19.77 3.23 -9.17
C TRP A 311 -20.28 1.91 -9.78
N ILE A 312 -20.23 0.77 -9.06
CA ILE A 312 -20.58 -0.56 -9.60
C ILE A 312 -22.09 -0.67 -9.93
N GLY A 313 -22.94 0.13 -9.25
CA GLY A 313 -24.36 0.27 -9.58
C GLY A 313 -24.68 1.38 -10.60
N GLU A 314 -23.68 2.08 -11.14
CA GLU A 314 -23.86 3.22 -12.05
C GLU A 314 -23.16 3.08 -13.41
N ASN A 315 -21.97 2.47 -13.48
CA ASN A 315 -21.17 2.34 -14.71
C ASN A 315 -20.36 1.04 -14.75
N ASP A 316 -20.21 0.44 -15.95
CA ASP A 316 -19.36 -0.73 -16.19
C ASP A 316 -17.85 -0.44 -16.04
N THR A 317 -17.46 0.83 -15.96
CA THR A 317 -16.06 1.30 -15.91
C THR A 317 -15.74 1.94 -14.57
N GLU A 318 -14.74 1.37 -13.87
CA GLU A 318 -14.04 2.02 -12.74
C GLU A 318 -13.61 3.44 -13.16
N PRO A 319 -14.01 4.51 -12.44
CA PRO A 319 -13.68 5.88 -12.80
C PRO A 319 -12.17 6.16 -12.69
N GLU A 320 -11.67 7.15 -13.44
CA GLU A 320 -10.27 7.58 -13.28
C GLU A 320 -10.04 8.16 -11.87
N ALA A 321 -8.90 7.82 -11.27
CA ALA A 321 -8.54 8.24 -9.93
C ALA A 321 -8.51 9.77 -9.82
N SER A 322 -9.31 10.31 -8.90
CA SER A 322 -9.45 11.75 -8.69
C SER A 322 -8.25 12.36 -7.98
N LEU A 323 -8.10 13.69 -8.00
CA LEU A 323 -7.02 14.37 -7.27
C LEU A 323 -7.09 14.12 -5.75
N ILE A 324 -8.30 13.99 -5.19
CA ILE A 324 -8.51 13.62 -3.79
C ILE A 324 -8.14 12.15 -3.53
N GLU A 325 -8.31 11.25 -4.50
CA GLU A 325 -7.84 9.86 -4.39
C GLU A 325 -6.31 9.77 -4.45
N PHE A 326 -5.65 10.44 -5.38
CA PHE A 326 -4.17 10.48 -5.42
C PHE A 326 -3.57 11.05 -4.12
N ARG A 327 -4.22 12.07 -3.53
CA ARG A 327 -3.87 12.59 -2.21
C ARG A 327 -4.05 11.54 -1.10
N ARG A 328 -5.20 10.86 -1.07
CA ARG A 328 -5.48 9.75 -0.14
C ARG A 328 -4.49 8.60 -0.27
N GLN A 329 -4.07 8.26 -1.50
CA GLN A 329 -3.03 7.28 -1.78
C GLN A 329 -1.65 7.74 -1.27
N ALA A 330 -1.31 9.03 -1.38
CA ALA A 330 -0.09 9.57 -0.77
C ALA A 330 -0.14 9.48 0.77
N HIS A 331 -1.26 9.86 1.40
CA HIS A 331 -1.42 9.75 2.86
C HIS A 331 -1.27 8.30 3.34
N ARG A 332 -1.84 7.33 2.60
CA ARG A 332 -1.67 5.89 2.84
C ARG A 332 -0.21 5.47 2.91
N LEU A 333 0.67 6.00 2.06
CA LEU A 333 2.12 5.69 2.15
C LEU A 333 2.75 6.17 3.47
N LEU A 334 2.32 7.30 4.03
CA LEU A 334 2.77 7.74 5.35
C LEU A 334 2.25 6.84 6.47
N TRP A 335 1.00 6.40 6.34
CA TRP A 335 0.35 5.47 7.25
C TRP A 335 1.04 4.10 7.27
N ASP A 336 1.31 3.53 6.09
CA ASP A 336 2.07 2.28 5.97
C ASP A 336 3.49 2.44 6.51
N ALA A 337 4.18 3.57 6.30
CA ALA A 337 5.51 3.80 6.88
C ALA A 337 5.50 3.99 8.41
N LEU A 338 4.45 4.58 8.98
CA LEU A 338 4.27 4.67 10.43
C LEU A 338 4.03 3.27 11.03
N ASP A 339 3.12 2.49 10.44
CA ASP A 339 2.85 1.12 10.89
C ASP A 339 4.06 0.22 10.70
N TYR A 340 4.84 0.44 9.64
CA TYR A 340 6.06 -0.30 9.34
C TYR A 340 7.09 -0.12 10.45
N PHE A 341 7.30 1.12 10.90
CA PHE A 341 8.16 1.40 12.05
C PHE A 341 7.68 0.67 13.31
N VAL A 342 6.39 0.76 13.64
CA VAL A 342 5.79 0.10 14.81
C VAL A 342 5.84 -1.44 14.70
N SER A 343 5.76 -1.98 13.48
CA SER A 343 5.82 -3.42 13.19
C SER A 343 7.24 -3.99 13.26
N VAL A 344 8.24 -3.21 12.84
CA VAL A 344 9.66 -3.58 12.98
C VAL A 344 10.08 -3.54 14.46
N GLU A 345 9.58 -2.59 15.24
CA GLU A 345 9.87 -2.45 16.68
C GLU A 345 9.10 -3.44 17.59
N ALA A 346 8.16 -4.22 17.06
CA ALA A 346 7.25 -5.08 17.85
C ALA A 346 7.95 -6.24 18.58
N ASP A 347 7.38 -6.69 19.70
CA ASP A 347 7.93 -7.84 20.44
C ASP A 347 7.74 -9.15 19.65
N ALA A 348 6.61 -9.28 18.95
CA ALA A 348 6.40 -10.27 17.90
C ALA A 348 5.74 -9.65 16.65
N PHE A 349 6.03 -10.20 15.46
CA PHE A 349 5.33 -9.85 14.21
C PHE A 349 4.64 -11.07 13.59
N PHE A 350 3.37 -10.95 13.23
CA PHE A 350 2.56 -11.98 12.57
C PHE A 350 2.07 -11.51 11.19
N PRO A 351 2.50 -12.14 10.09
CA PRO A 351 2.03 -11.81 8.74
C PRO A 351 0.83 -12.66 8.31
N GLY A 352 -0.35 -12.04 8.17
CA GLY A 352 -1.52 -12.69 7.56
C GLY A 352 -1.29 -13.05 6.08
N PHE A 353 -0.49 -12.26 5.37
CA PHE A 353 0.06 -12.59 4.06
C PHE A 353 1.50 -12.11 3.93
N HIS A 354 2.35 -12.89 3.26
CA HIS A 354 3.73 -12.57 2.88
C HIS A 354 4.22 -13.55 1.81
N ASN A 355 5.23 -13.15 1.02
CA ASN A 355 5.98 -13.99 0.08
C ASN A 355 5.08 -14.90 -0.78
N ASP A 356 4.37 -14.28 -1.71
CA ASP A 356 3.27 -14.87 -2.48
C ASP A 356 3.69 -15.52 -3.82
N GLY A 357 4.99 -15.63 -4.07
CA GLY A 357 5.54 -16.11 -5.34
C GLY A 357 5.48 -15.12 -6.50
N SER A 358 4.92 -13.91 -6.33
CA SER A 358 4.84 -12.90 -7.40
C SER A 358 6.21 -12.29 -7.78
N GLY A 359 7.21 -12.44 -6.90
CA GLY A 359 8.54 -11.83 -7.04
C GLY A 359 8.61 -10.37 -6.60
N TRP A 360 7.52 -9.80 -6.08
CA TRP A 360 7.46 -8.45 -5.52
C TRP A 360 7.54 -8.47 -3.99
N PRO A 361 8.19 -7.50 -3.35
CA PRO A 361 8.18 -7.37 -1.90
C PRO A 361 6.85 -6.78 -1.42
N ASP A 362 6.05 -7.57 -0.72
CA ASP A 362 4.89 -7.09 0.03
C ASP A 362 5.30 -6.43 1.37
N TYR A 363 4.37 -5.70 1.99
CA TYR A 363 4.57 -5.02 3.28
C TYR A 363 5.14 -5.94 4.37
N SER A 364 4.59 -7.15 4.52
CA SER A 364 5.05 -8.09 5.54
C SER A 364 6.45 -8.59 5.23
N SER A 365 6.75 -8.90 3.98
CA SER A 365 8.10 -9.30 3.55
C SER A 365 9.14 -8.21 3.85
N LEU A 366 8.79 -6.92 3.69
CA LEU A 366 9.65 -5.80 4.07
C LEU A 366 9.85 -5.69 5.59
N VAL A 367 8.80 -5.89 6.41
CA VAL A 367 8.93 -5.91 7.88
C VAL A 367 9.78 -7.10 8.33
N MET A 368 9.51 -8.30 7.80
CA MET A 368 10.22 -9.53 8.13
C MET A 368 11.70 -9.46 7.76
N GLY A 369 12.03 -8.88 6.60
CA GLY A 369 13.41 -8.66 6.18
C GLY A 369 14.18 -7.68 7.07
N HIS A 370 13.52 -6.61 7.52
CA HIS A 370 14.13 -5.63 8.42
C HIS A 370 14.25 -6.16 9.85
N ARG A 371 13.26 -6.87 10.38
CA ARG A 371 13.37 -7.57 11.68
C ARG A 371 14.50 -8.59 11.67
N LEU A 372 14.64 -9.38 10.60
CA LEU A 372 15.76 -10.32 10.44
C LEU A 372 17.14 -9.63 10.45
N TYR A 373 17.20 -8.35 10.08
CA TYR A 373 18.43 -7.54 10.11
C TYR A 373 18.65 -6.85 11.47
N GLN A 374 17.65 -6.11 11.98
CA GLN A 374 17.75 -5.26 13.17
C GLN A 374 17.62 -6.06 14.48
N THR A 375 16.75 -7.07 14.50
CA THR A 375 16.40 -7.88 15.68
C THR A 375 16.32 -9.37 15.31
N PRO A 376 17.43 -10.03 14.95
CA PRO A 376 17.42 -11.42 14.45
C PRO A 376 16.84 -12.45 15.44
N SER A 377 16.88 -12.16 16.74
CA SER A 377 16.28 -12.94 17.83
C SER A 377 14.82 -12.58 18.13
N GLY A 378 14.26 -11.55 17.50
CA GLY A 378 12.89 -11.08 17.69
C GLY A 378 11.87 -11.97 17.00
N ILE A 379 10.80 -12.32 17.71
CA ILE A 379 9.79 -13.28 17.22
C ILE A 379 9.15 -12.75 15.93
N THR A 380 9.24 -13.53 14.86
CA THR A 380 8.76 -13.14 13.52
C THR A 380 8.16 -14.37 12.87
N TYR A 381 6.83 -14.50 12.93
CA TYR A 381 6.13 -15.70 12.48
C TYR A 381 6.19 -15.86 10.96
N ARG A 382 6.27 -17.12 10.52
CA ARG A 382 6.24 -17.51 9.10
C ARG A 382 5.24 -18.66 8.94
N PRO A 383 3.92 -18.39 9.08
CA PRO A 383 2.91 -19.43 8.95
C PRO A 383 2.97 -20.04 7.54
N ASP A 384 3.17 -21.35 7.47
CA ASP A 384 3.05 -22.09 6.22
C ASP A 384 1.56 -22.21 5.87
N ARG A 385 1.15 -21.46 4.84
CA ARG A 385 -0.25 -21.41 4.38
C ARG A 385 -0.58 -22.51 3.35
N GLY A 386 0.43 -23.26 2.88
CA GLY A 386 0.31 -24.17 1.74
C GLY A 386 0.50 -25.65 2.06
N LYS A 387 1.08 -26.00 3.21
CA LYS A 387 1.15 -27.39 3.67
C LYS A 387 -0.08 -27.76 4.49
N LYS A 388 -0.68 -28.91 4.16
CA LYS A 388 -1.58 -29.62 5.06
C LYS A 388 -0.79 -30.14 6.26
N CYS A 389 -1.35 -30.02 7.45
CA CYS A 389 -0.94 -30.89 8.56
C CYS A 389 -1.48 -32.29 8.24
N ASN A 390 -0.57 -33.28 8.23
CA ASN A 390 -0.89 -34.71 8.13
C ASN A 390 -0.95 -35.32 9.53
#